data_AF-A0A7Y0Q731-F1
#
_entry.id   AF-A0A7Y0Q731-F1
#
_cell.length_a   1.000
_cell.length_b   1.000
_cell.length_c   1.000
_cell.angle_alpha   90.00
_cell.angle_beta   90.00
_cell.angle_gamma   90.00
#
_symmetry.space_group_name_H-M   'P 1'
#
loop_
_entity.id
_entity.type
_entity.pdbx_description
1 polymer ?
#
loop_
_entity_poly.entity_id
_entity_poly.type
_entity_poly.pdbx_seq_one_letter_code
_entity_poly.pdbx_strand_id
1 'polypeptide(L)'
;MTKQYRALIYAAIIGLLTVIIFLGFLMGLDNKLSWLLVIVLVAIPYLYSYNKSNKVVRWKDSYSVGIESLDADHRKLLSLLNQFNTAYEYYMGESFERQSLKELIDYTHYHFEREEKMMEEAGYEDIEAHKKQHQAMIAEINVLDAKYAEHGHEAFAEISKYLTNWLLNHINGTDKQYSEVMIAKGLK
;
A
#
# COMPACT_ATOMS: atom_id res chain seq x y z
N MET A 1 9.74 15.07 -10.16
CA MET A 1 9.28 16.27 -9.44
C MET A 1 8.79 15.80 -8.08
N THR A 2 9.51 16.12 -7.00
CA THR A 2 9.28 15.50 -5.68
C THR A 2 7.90 15.90 -5.11
N LYS A 3 7.30 15.07 -4.24
CA LYS A 3 5.99 15.36 -3.62
C LYS A 3 6.02 16.65 -2.77
N GLN A 4 7.19 17.02 -2.22
CA GLN A 4 7.43 18.32 -1.60
C GLN A 4 7.30 19.48 -2.59
N TYR A 5 7.87 19.34 -3.80
CA TYR A 5 7.75 20.35 -4.85
C TYR A 5 6.29 20.53 -5.30
N ARG A 6 5.54 19.43 -5.41
CA ARG A 6 4.10 19.48 -5.69
C ARG A 6 3.34 20.18 -4.57
N ALA A 7 3.64 19.88 -3.30
CA ALA A 7 3.03 20.55 -2.15
C ALA A 7 3.33 22.06 -2.12
N LEU A 8 4.56 22.46 -2.44
CA LEU A 8 4.95 23.88 -2.57
C LEU A 8 4.20 24.56 -3.72
N ILE A 9 4.05 23.90 -4.87
CA ILE A 9 3.25 24.42 -6.00
C ILE A 9 1.78 24.58 -5.58
N TYR A 10 1.20 23.60 -4.89
CA TYR A 10 -0.18 23.70 -4.40
C TYR A 10 -0.35 24.85 -3.40
N ALA A 11 0.59 25.00 -2.46
CA ALA A 11 0.58 26.11 -1.51
C ALA A 11 0.70 27.48 -2.22
N ALA A 12 1.56 27.58 -3.24
CA ALA A 12 1.72 28.78 -4.04
C ALA A 12 0.44 29.13 -4.84
N ILE A 13 -0.22 28.12 -5.44
CA ILE A 13 -1.49 28.31 -6.16
C ILE A 13 -2.60 28.78 -5.21
N ILE A 14 -2.73 28.14 -4.04
CA ILE A 14 -3.70 28.53 -3.00
C ILE A 14 -3.44 29.96 -2.53
N GLY A 15 -2.17 30.31 -2.28
CA GLY A 15 -1.77 31.66 -1.90
C GLY A 15 -2.13 32.69 -2.97
N LEU A 16 -1.79 32.43 -4.24
CA LEU A 16 -2.12 33.30 -5.36
C LEU A 16 -3.63 33.51 -5.51
N LEU A 17 -4.41 32.43 -5.45
CA LEU A 17 -5.87 32.49 -5.54
C LEU A 17 -6.46 33.35 -4.41
N THR A 18 -5.95 33.19 -3.19
CA THR A 18 -6.39 33.97 -2.03
C THR A 18 -6.16 35.47 -2.24
N VAL A 19 -4.99 35.86 -2.77
CA VAL A 19 -4.67 37.26 -3.09
C VAL A 19 -5.60 37.81 -4.19
N ILE A 20 -5.85 37.03 -5.25
CA ILE A 20 -6.72 37.45 -6.35
C ILE A 20 -8.17 37.66 -5.86
N ILE A 21 -8.68 36.73 -5.05
CA ILE A 21 -10.01 36.83 -4.44
C ILE A 21 -10.12 38.11 -3.60
N PHE A 22 -9.11 38.35 -2.74
CA PHE A 22 -9.07 39.53 -1.87
C PHE A 22 -9.06 40.84 -2.68
N LEU A 23 -8.18 40.95 -3.68
CA LEU A 23 -8.13 42.12 -4.57
C LEU A 23 -9.43 42.34 -5.33
N GLY A 24 -10.08 41.27 -5.80
CA GLY A 24 -11.36 41.37 -6.48
C GLY A 24 -12.48 41.88 -5.57
N PHE A 25 -12.46 41.53 -4.28
CA PHE A 25 -13.41 42.06 -3.30
C PHE A 25 -13.11 43.51 -2.86
N LEU A 26 -11.87 43.99 -2.98
CA LEU A 26 -11.57 45.42 -2.83
C LEU A 26 -12.25 46.28 -3.92
N MET A 27 -12.57 45.69 -5.07
CA MET A 27 -13.31 46.36 -6.15
C MET A 27 -14.83 46.26 -5.99
N GLY A 28 -15.34 45.48 -5.03
CA GLY A 28 -16.78 45.29 -4.78
C GLY A 28 -17.15 43.86 -4.41
N LEU A 29 -18.13 43.70 -3.51
CA LEU A 29 -18.63 42.38 -3.06
C LEU A 29 -19.50 41.66 -4.11
N ASP A 30 -19.97 42.39 -5.11
CA ASP A 30 -20.73 41.91 -6.26
C ASP A 30 -19.84 41.32 -7.37
N ASN A 31 -18.52 41.29 -7.18
CA ASN A 31 -17.57 40.71 -8.10
C ASN A 31 -17.81 39.19 -8.27
N LYS A 32 -18.47 38.83 -9.37
CA LYS A 32 -18.82 37.43 -9.71
C LYS A 32 -17.57 36.54 -9.89
N LEU A 33 -16.46 37.11 -10.35
CA LEU A 33 -15.21 36.36 -10.52
C LEU A 33 -14.62 35.96 -9.17
N SER A 34 -14.63 36.86 -8.17
CA SER A 34 -14.17 36.53 -6.81
C SER A 34 -14.97 35.38 -6.20
N TRP A 35 -16.30 35.40 -6.34
CA TRP A 35 -17.15 34.30 -5.87
C TRP A 35 -16.90 32.97 -6.60
N LEU A 36 -16.67 33.00 -7.92
CA LEU A 36 -16.27 31.81 -8.68
C LEU A 36 -14.94 31.24 -8.16
N LEU A 37 -13.95 32.10 -7.90
CA LEU A 37 -12.64 31.70 -7.40
C LEU A 37 -12.70 31.14 -5.97
N VAL A 38 -13.62 31.63 -5.12
CA VAL A 38 -13.89 31.04 -3.80
C VAL A 38 -14.38 29.59 -3.94
N ILE A 39 -15.29 29.31 -4.89
CA ILE A 39 -15.77 27.94 -5.16
C ILE A 39 -14.60 27.05 -5.59
N VAL A 40 -13.74 27.53 -6.50
CA VAL A 40 -12.54 26.81 -6.93
C VAL A 40 -11.60 26.55 -5.75
N LEU A 41 -11.34 27.57 -4.92
CA LEU A 41 -10.47 27.46 -3.75
C LEU A 41 -10.97 26.40 -2.76
N VAL A 42 -12.28 26.36 -2.51
CA VAL A 42 -12.91 25.36 -1.63
C VAL A 42 -12.91 23.96 -2.26
N ALA A 43 -12.98 23.86 -3.58
CA ALA A 43 -12.91 22.57 -4.28
C ALA A 43 -11.49 21.96 -4.29
N ILE A 44 -10.43 22.77 -4.22
CA ILE A 44 -9.03 22.30 -4.28
C ILE A 44 -8.70 21.24 -3.22
N PRO A 45 -8.99 21.41 -1.91
CA PRO A 45 -8.76 20.37 -0.91
C PRO A 45 -9.47 19.05 -1.21
N TYR A 46 -10.72 19.12 -1.69
CA TYR A 46 -11.50 17.95 -2.07
C TYR A 46 -10.87 17.22 -3.27
N LEU A 47 -10.49 17.96 -4.31
CA LEU A 47 -9.83 17.41 -5.50
C LEU A 47 -8.44 16.85 -5.20
N TYR A 48 -7.70 17.48 -4.29
CA TYR A 48 -6.40 17.00 -3.83
C TYR A 48 -6.51 15.69 -3.04
N SER A 49 -7.49 15.59 -2.14
CA SER A 49 -7.73 14.37 -1.36
C SER A 49 -8.23 13.18 -2.18
N TYR A 50 -8.84 13.42 -3.34
CA TYR A 50 -9.43 12.37 -4.17
C TYR A 50 -8.40 11.37 -4.75
N ASN A 51 -7.16 11.83 -4.93
CA ASN A 51 -6.10 11.03 -5.55
C ASN A 51 -5.14 10.38 -4.54
N LYS A 52 -5.43 10.47 -3.24
CA LYS A 52 -4.60 9.92 -2.16
C LYS A 52 -5.32 8.74 -1.53
N SER A 53 -5.02 7.53 -1.98
CA SER A 53 -5.61 6.31 -1.43
C SER A 53 -4.72 5.10 -1.76
N ASN A 54 -3.72 4.83 -0.93
CA ASN A 54 -3.50 3.45 -0.51
C ASN A 54 -4.40 3.27 0.72
N LYS A 55 -5.68 2.99 0.47
CA LYS A 55 -6.65 2.68 1.53
C LYS A 55 -6.08 1.57 2.38
N VAL A 56 -6.14 1.75 3.70
CA VAL A 56 -5.90 0.69 4.69
C VAL A 56 -6.59 -0.58 4.20
N VAL A 57 -5.80 -1.61 3.94
CA VAL A 57 -6.28 -2.90 3.46
C VAL A 57 -6.88 -3.63 4.65
N ARG A 58 -8.21 -3.78 4.65
CA ARG A 58 -8.92 -4.50 5.71
C ARG A 58 -9.07 -5.96 5.33
N TRP A 59 -8.96 -6.83 6.33
CA TRP A 59 -9.34 -8.24 6.19
C TRP A 59 -10.79 -8.34 5.68
N LYS A 60 -11.03 -9.32 4.82
CA LYS A 60 -12.34 -9.72 4.31
C LYS A 60 -12.42 -11.23 4.41
N ASP A 61 -13.61 -11.75 4.71
CA ASP A 61 -13.81 -13.19 4.81
C ASP A 61 -13.48 -13.92 3.50
N SER A 62 -13.59 -13.24 2.35
CA SER A 62 -13.15 -13.77 1.05
C SER A 62 -11.65 -14.11 1.00
N TYR A 63 -10.82 -13.50 1.84
CA TYR A 63 -9.38 -13.81 1.93
C TYR A 63 -9.08 -15.09 2.71
N SER A 64 -10.06 -15.62 3.45
CA SER A 64 -9.93 -16.86 4.24
C SER A 64 -9.60 -18.08 3.39
N VAL A 65 -8.47 -18.74 3.62
CA VAL A 65 -8.15 -20.06 3.02
C VAL A 65 -8.80 -21.22 3.81
N GLY A 66 -9.47 -20.90 4.93
CA GLY A 66 -10.19 -21.89 5.74
C GLY A 66 -9.28 -22.67 6.69
N ILE A 67 -8.04 -22.20 6.85
CA ILE A 67 -7.03 -22.71 7.76
C ILE A 67 -6.70 -21.53 8.67
N GLU A 68 -7.18 -21.58 9.91
CA GLU A 68 -7.12 -20.53 10.91
C GLU A 68 -5.69 -20.02 11.13
N SER A 69 -4.71 -20.93 11.15
CA SER A 69 -3.30 -20.60 11.34
C SER A 69 -2.70 -19.82 10.16
N LEU A 70 -3.14 -20.06 8.92
CA LEU A 70 -2.72 -19.28 7.74
C LEU A 70 -3.52 -17.98 7.61
N ASP A 71 -4.81 -17.99 7.95
CA ASP A 71 -5.62 -16.78 7.99
C ASP A 71 -5.11 -15.78 9.05
N ALA A 72 -4.58 -16.27 10.17
CA ALA A 72 -3.92 -15.44 11.16
C ALA A 72 -2.66 -14.75 10.59
N ASP A 73 -1.88 -15.48 9.79
CA ASP A 73 -0.73 -14.91 9.07
C ASP A 73 -1.14 -13.87 8.06
N HIS A 74 -2.13 -14.17 7.22
CA HIS A 74 -2.62 -13.22 6.23
C HIS A 74 -3.11 -11.93 6.90
N ARG A 75 -3.83 -12.02 8.03
CA ARG A 75 -4.22 -10.85 8.83
C ARG A 75 -3.00 -10.08 9.35
N LYS A 76 -1.97 -10.77 9.82
CA LYS A 76 -0.73 -10.15 10.30
C LYS A 76 0.04 -9.47 9.16
N LEU A 77 0.17 -10.11 8.00
CA LEU A 77 0.79 -9.55 6.79
C LEU A 77 0.04 -8.29 6.33
N LEU A 78 -1.29 -8.32 6.28
CA LEU A 78 -2.09 -7.14 5.97
C LEU A 78 -1.86 -6.00 6.99
N SER A 79 -1.73 -6.33 8.28
CA SER A 79 -1.42 -5.34 9.32
C SER A 79 -0.04 -4.71 9.11
N LEU A 80 0.98 -5.52 8.82
CA LEU A 80 2.35 -5.04 8.57
C LEU A 80 2.42 -4.21 7.28
N LEU A 81 1.71 -4.63 6.23
CA LEU A 81 1.56 -3.88 4.99
C LEU A 81 0.92 -2.51 5.25
N ASN A 82 -0.12 -2.44 6.08
CA ASN A 82 -0.74 -1.18 6.44
C ASN A 82 0.19 -0.27 7.26
N GLN A 83 0.99 -0.85 8.16
CA GLN A 83 2.01 -0.11 8.92
C GLN A 83 3.07 0.48 7.98
N PHE A 84 3.57 -0.32 7.04
CA PHE A 84 4.49 0.13 6.00
C PHE A 84 3.89 1.24 5.12
N ASN A 85 2.65 1.06 4.65
CA ASN A 85 1.94 2.06 3.86
C ASN A 85 1.71 3.36 4.66
N THR A 86 1.49 3.27 5.96
CA THR A 86 1.35 4.44 6.85
C THR A 86 2.68 5.16 7.03
N ALA A 87 3.76 4.43 7.27
CA ALA A 87 5.12 4.99 7.37
C ALA A 87 5.46 5.82 6.13
N TYR A 88 5.17 5.26 4.95
CA TYR A 88 5.27 5.94 3.66
C TYR A 88 4.35 7.16 3.56
N GLU A 89 3.06 7.00 3.83
CA GLU A 89 2.08 8.04 3.52
C GLU A 89 2.32 9.34 4.30
N TYR A 90 2.79 9.20 5.55
CA TYR A 90 2.98 10.28 6.50
C TYR A 90 4.43 10.74 6.65
N TYR A 91 5.36 10.27 5.81
CA TYR A 91 6.79 10.67 5.86
C TYR A 91 7.39 10.51 7.25
N MET A 92 7.22 9.33 7.85
CA MET A 92 7.65 9.09 9.24
C MET A 92 9.17 9.02 9.44
N GLY A 93 9.94 9.24 8.37
CA GLY A 93 11.40 9.27 8.36
C GLY A 93 11.99 7.92 7.95
N GLU A 94 13.19 7.97 7.36
CA GLU A 94 13.86 6.81 6.76
C GLU A 94 14.01 5.63 7.74
N SER A 95 14.36 5.89 9.00
CA SER A 95 14.54 4.83 10.00
C SER A 95 13.25 4.03 10.23
N PHE A 96 12.13 4.72 10.41
CA PHE A 96 10.83 4.08 10.64
C PHE A 96 10.31 3.39 9.38
N GLU A 97 10.48 4.03 8.22
CA GLU A 97 10.20 3.48 6.91
C GLU A 97 10.94 2.14 6.69
N ARG A 98 12.26 2.13 6.83
CA ARG A 98 13.12 0.94 6.72
C ARG A 98 12.72 -0.16 7.70
N GLN A 99 12.47 0.21 8.96
CA GLN A 99 12.05 -0.74 9.98
C GLN A 99 10.74 -1.43 9.60
N SER A 100 9.74 -0.65 9.18
CA SER A 100 8.43 -1.20 8.78
C SER A 100 8.52 -2.11 7.56
N LEU A 101 9.37 -1.78 6.58
CA LEU A 101 9.63 -2.64 5.42
C LEU A 101 10.30 -3.95 5.85
N LYS A 102 11.33 -3.86 6.70
CA LYS A 102 12.03 -5.03 7.21
C LYS A 102 11.10 -5.97 7.98
N GLU A 103 10.27 -5.44 8.88
CA GLU A 103 9.30 -6.24 9.64
C GLU A 103 8.32 -6.99 8.72
N LEU A 104 7.87 -6.35 7.63
CA LEU A 104 7.00 -6.97 6.63
C LEU A 104 7.71 -8.08 5.86
N ILE A 105 8.94 -7.84 5.40
CA ILE A 105 9.73 -8.82 4.64
C ILE A 105 10.05 -10.04 5.52
N ASP A 106 10.55 -9.81 6.74
CA ASP A 106 10.91 -10.88 7.67
C ASP A 106 9.69 -11.78 7.97
N TYR A 107 8.51 -11.19 8.18
CA TYR A 107 7.29 -11.96 8.42
C TYR A 107 6.80 -12.69 7.16
N THR A 108 7.00 -12.12 5.98
CA THR A 108 6.66 -12.75 4.70
C THR A 108 7.48 -14.02 4.48
N HIS A 109 8.79 -13.98 4.75
CA HIS A 109 9.63 -15.17 4.70
C HIS A 109 9.14 -16.26 5.65
N TYR A 110 8.88 -15.89 6.91
CA TYR A 110 8.37 -16.82 7.91
C TYR A 110 7.02 -17.45 7.49
N HIS A 111 6.13 -16.65 6.91
CA HIS A 111 4.84 -17.12 6.40
C HIS A 111 5.03 -18.14 5.26
N PHE A 112 5.81 -17.80 4.23
CA PHE A 112 6.07 -18.67 3.09
C PHE A 112 6.70 -20.00 3.50
N GLU A 113 7.72 -19.98 4.38
CA GLU A 113 8.34 -21.22 4.88
C GLU A 113 7.32 -22.13 5.57
N ARG A 114 6.41 -21.55 6.36
CA ARG A 114 5.39 -22.31 7.07
C ARG A 114 4.33 -22.86 6.12
N GLU A 115 3.84 -22.03 5.21
CA GLU A 115 2.87 -22.39 4.19
C GLU A 115 3.39 -23.51 3.29
N GLU A 116 4.62 -23.38 2.80
CA GLU A 116 5.29 -24.40 1.99
C GLU A 116 5.40 -25.73 2.73
N LYS A 117 5.82 -25.70 3.99
CA LYS A 117 5.88 -26.91 4.82
C LYS A 117 4.50 -27.55 4.98
N MET A 118 3.47 -26.76 5.23
CA MET A 118 2.09 -27.26 5.35
C MET A 118 1.56 -27.83 4.03
N MET A 119 1.93 -27.23 2.89
CA MET A 119 1.62 -27.77 1.55
C MET A 119 2.32 -29.12 1.32
N GLU A 120 3.59 -29.28 1.72
CA GLU A 120 4.32 -30.55 1.65
C GLU A 120 3.66 -31.64 2.50
N GLU A 121 3.32 -31.32 3.75
CA GLU A 121 2.65 -32.23 4.68
C GLU A 121 1.28 -32.69 4.15
N ALA A 122 0.56 -31.81 3.45
CA ALA A 122 -0.70 -32.13 2.83
C ALA A 122 -0.57 -32.92 1.52
N GLY A 123 0.61 -32.92 0.89
CA GLY A 123 0.85 -33.51 -0.42
C GLY A 123 0.24 -32.69 -1.56
N TYR A 124 0.30 -31.36 -1.48
CA TYR A 124 -0.18 -30.47 -2.55
C TYR A 124 0.69 -30.59 -3.81
N GLU A 125 0.10 -30.99 -4.93
CA GLU A 125 0.83 -31.35 -6.16
C GLU A 125 1.53 -30.16 -6.83
N ASP A 126 0.93 -28.97 -6.77
CA ASP A 126 1.44 -27.76 -7.43
C ASP A 126 2.39 -26.93 -6.56
N ILE A 127 2.97 -27.52 -5.51
CA ILE A 127 3.84 -26.83 -4.56
C ILE A 127 5.04 -26.14 -5.23
N GLU A 128 5.67 -26.78 -6.22
CA GLU A 128 6.85 -26.21 -6.88
C GLU A 128 6.51 -24.96 -7.71
N ALA A 129 5.29 -24.91 -8.27
CA ALA A 129 4.81 -23.71 -8.95
C ALA A 129 4.52 -22.58 -7.93
N HIS A 130 3.96 -22.93 -6.77
CA HIS A 130 3.70 -21.99 -5.68
C HIS A 130 5.00 -21.38 -5.13
N LYS A 131 5.99 -22.23 -4.80
CA LYS A 131 7.33 -21.81 -4.33
C LYS A 131 8.02 -20.83 -5.29
N LYS A 132 7.88 -21.05 -6.60
CA LYS A 132 8.43 -20.13 -7.62
C LYS A 132 7.81 -18.74 -7.55
N GLN A 133 6.52 -18.62 -7.21
CA GLN A 133 5.87 -17.32 -7.02
C GLN A 133 6.43 -16.60 -5.79
N HIS A 134 6.63 -17.32 -4.69
CA HIS A 134 7.29 -16.79 -3.48
C HIS A 134 8.71 -16.29 -3.78
N GLN A 135 9.52 -17.13 -4.43
CA GLN A 135 10.89 -16.78 -4.80
C GLN A 135 10.95 -15.56 -5.72
N ALA A 136 10.07 -15.48 -6.72
CA ALA A 136 9.99 -14.34 -7.63
C ALA A 136 9.60 -13.05 -6.89
N MET A 137 8.67 -13.13 -5.95
CA MET A 137 8.24 -12.00 -5.14
C MET A 137 9.37 -11.48 -4.24
N ILE A 138 10.08 -12.38 -3.54
CA ILE A 138 11.24 -12.02 -2.72
C ILE A 138 12.35 -11.40 -3.58
N ALA A 139 12.62 -11.94 -4.77
CA ALA A 139 13.61 -11.38 -5.68
C ALA A 139 13.24 -9.95 -6.11
N GLU A 140 11.97 -9.70 -6.44
CA GLU A 140 11.49 -8.36 -6.81
C GLU A 140 11.59 -7.39 -5.63
N ILE A 141 11.24 -7.82 -4.40
CA ILE A 141 11.43 -7.00 -3.19
C ILE A 141 12.89 -6.57 -3.04
N ASN A 142 13.84 -7.49 -3.20
CA ASN A 142 15.26 -7.17 -3.05
C ASN A 142 15.72 -6.13 -4.10
N VAL A 143 15.21 -6.21 -5.32
CA VAL A 143 15.46 -5.21 -6.36
C VAL A 143 14.89 -3.85 -5.95
N LEU A 144 13.67 -3.82 -5.41
CA LEU A 144 13.03 -2.57 -5.00
C LEU A 144 13.67 -1.96 -3.73
N ASP A 145 14.13 -2.78 -2.77
CA ASP A 145 14.85 -2.30 -1.59
C ASP A 145 16.20 -1.67 -1.97
N ALA A 146 16.90 -2.25 -2.96
CA ALA A 146 18.10 -1.65 -3.54
C ALA A 146 17.80 -0.29 -4.20
N LYS A 147 16.70 -0.17 -4.96
CA LYS A 147 16.26 1.13 -5.50
C LYS A 147 15.94 2.15 -4.40
N TYR A 148 15.38 1.71 -3.27
CA TYR A 148 15.15 2.63 -2.15
C TYR A 148 16.46 3.10 -1.51
N ALA A 149 17.50 2.28 -1.46
CA ALA A 149 18.82 2.75 -1.03
C ALA A 149 19.38 3.87 -1.92
N GLU A 150 18.99 3.92 -3.20
CA GLU A 150 19.43 4.95 -4.15
C GLU A 150 18.52 6.19 -4.17
N HIS A 151 17.19 5.99 -4.13
CA HIS A 151 16.20 7.05 -4.37
C HIS A 151 15.41 7.46 -3.11
N GLY A 152 15.64 6.78 -1.98
CA GLY A 152 14.95 7.01 -0.72
C GLY A 152 13.43 6.94 -0.88
N HIS A 153 12.74 7.81 -0.15
CA HIS A 153 11.28 7.87 -0.07
C HIS A 153 10.53 7.81 -1.42
N GLU A 154 11.12 8.28 -2.53
CA GLU A 154 10.45 8.22 -3.83
C GLU A 154 10.22 6.78 -4.33
N ALA A 155 11.11 5.84 -3.98
CA ALA A 155 10.96 4.42 -4.32
C ALA A 155 9.89 3.70 -3.49
N PHE A 156 9.51 4.23 -2.31
CA PHE A 156 8.52 3.57 -1.44
C PHE A 156 7.13 3.46 -2.05
N ALA A 157 6.74 4.40 -2.94
CA ALA A 157 5.47 4.29 -3.66
C ALA A 157 5.40 3.02 -4.52
N GLU A 158 6.50 2.70 -5.21
CA GLU A 158 6.60 1.53 -6.08
C GLU A 158 6.53 0.25 -5.24
N ILE A 159 7.30 0.19 -4.15
CA ILE A 159 7.28 -0.94 -3.19
C ILE A 159 5.88 -1.15 -2.61
N SER A 160 5.26 -0.09 -2.10
CA SER A 160 3.91 -0.13 -1.51
C SER A 160 2.87 -0.64 -2.48
N LYS A 161 2.88 -0.13 -3.71
CA LYS A 161 1.95 -0.57 -4.75
C LYS A 161 2.19 -2.03 -5.14
N TYR A 162 3.46 -2.41 -5.33
CA TYR A 162 3.82 -3.79 -5.70
C TYR A 162 3.38 -4.79 -4.63
N LEU A 163 3.81 -4.59 -3.37
CA LEU A 163 3.49 -5.48 -2.25
C LEU A 163 2.00 -5.59 -2.01
N THR A 164 1.26 -4.47 -2.07
CA THR A 164 -0.19 -4.47 -1.89
C THR A 164 -0.89 -5.30 -2.97
N ASN A 165 -0.51 -5.11 -4.23
CA ASN A 165 -1.12 -5.85 -5.34
C ASN A 165 -0.75 -7.32 -5.30
N TRP A 166 0.52 -7.64 -5.08
CA TRP A 166 1.00 -9.01 -5.04
C TRP A 166 0.30 -9.79 -3.93
N LEU A 167 0.33 -9.29 -2.70
CA LEU A 167 -0.24 -9.97 -1.53
C LEU A 167 -1.75 -10.23 -1.70
N LEU A 168 -2.51 -9.22 -2.17
CA LEU A 168 -3.95 -9.37 -2.36
C LEU A 168 -4.31 -10.37 -3.48
N ASN A 169 -3.54 -10.38 -4.57
CA ASN A 169 -3.78 -11.30 -5.67
C ASN A 169 -3.36 -12.73 -5.32
N HIS A 170 -2.26 -12.89 -4.58
CA HIS A 170 -1.75 -14.18 -4.14
C HIS A 170 -2.74 -14.86 -3.17
N ILE A 171 -3.14 -14.16 -2.11
CA ILE A 171 -4.13 -14.65 -1.12
C ILE A 171 -5.47 -14.99 -1.78
N ASN A 172 -5.93 -14.16 -2.71
CA ASN A 172 -7.24 -14.33 -3.32
C ASN A 172 -7.22 -15.23 -4.58
N GLY A 173 -6.06 -15.76 -4.94
CA GLY A 173 -5.85 -16.53 -6.17
C GLY A 173 -5.08 -17.81 -5.89
N THR A 174 -3.77 -17.69 -5.75
CA THR A 174 -2.85 -18.82 -5.56
C THR A 174 -3.11 -19.58 -4.25
N ASP A 175 -3.29 -18.86 -3.14
CA ASP A 175 -3.44 -19.50 -1.82
C ASP A 175 -4.76 -20.24 -1.66
N LYS A 176 -5.77 -19.86 -2.46
CA LYS A 176 -7.04 -20.60 -2.51
C LYS A 176 -6.89 -22.01 -3.07
N GLN A 177 -5.87 -22.25 -3.89
CA GLN A 177 -5.73 -23.49 -4.64
C GLN A 177 -5.36 -24.67 -3.74
N TYR A 178 -4.58 -24.44 -2.68
CA TYR A 178 -4.23 -25.50 -1.73
C TYR A 178 -5.32 -25.80 -0.70
N SER A 179 -6.32 -24.92 -0.55
CA SER A 179 -7.24 -24.91 0.59
C SER A 179 -7.97 -26.25 0.76
N GLU A 180 -8.55 -26.78 -0.33
CA GLU A 180 -9.30 -28.04 -0.30
C GLU A 180 -8.44 -29.22 0.15
N VAL A 181 -7.25 -29.37 -0.44
CA VAL A 181 -6.32 -30.47 -0.15
C VAL A 181 -5.85 -30.43 1.29
N MET A 182 -5.46 -29.24 1.76
CA MET A 182 -4.94 -29.05 3.12
C MET A 182 -6.02 -29.24 4.19
N ILE A 183 -7.25 -28.75 3.96
CA ILE A 183 -8.39 -28.98 4.85
C ILE A 183 -8.75 -30.47 4.90
N ALA A 184 -8.74 -31.17 3.76
CA ALA A 184 -9.02 -32.60 3.71
C ALA A 184 -8.00 -33.44 4.51
N LYS A 185 -6.77 -32.92 4.68
CA LYS A 185 -5.72 -33.50 5.53
C LYS A 185 -5.83 -33.12 7.00
N GLY A 186 -6.81 -32.32 7.38
CA GLY A 186 -7.09 -31.93 8.76
C GLY A 186 -6.21 -30.81 9.29
N LEU A 187 -5.51 -30.08 8.40
CA LEU A 187 -4.77 -28.88 8.79
C LEU A 187 -5.76 -27.78 9.22
N LYS A 188 -5.38 -27.05 10.27
CA LYS A 188 -6.19 -26.00 10.89
C LYS A 188 -5.36 -24.74 11.12
#